data_AF-A0A8T1SE95-F1
#
_entry.id   AF-A0A8T1SE95-F1
#
_cell.length_a   1.000
_cell.length_b   1.000
_cell.length_c   1.000
_cell.angle_alpha   90.00
_cell.angle_beta   90.00
_cell.angle_gamma   90.00
#
_symmetry.space_group_name_H-M   'P 1'
#
loop_
_entity.id
_entity.type
_entity.pdbx_description
1 polymer ?
#
loop_
_entity_poly.entity_id
_entity_poly.type
_entity_poly.pdbx_seq_one_letter_code
_entity_poly.pdbx_strand_id
1 'polypeptide(L)' 'TYSGCRGSLRKVDLKTLINRELRQFVQEIRDPETLEQLFRDLDTNGDLRIDFQEYATLVAMVTSARGTFLVQ' A
#
# COMPACT_ATOMS: atom_id res chain seq x y z
N THR A 1 -22.22 -15.19 9.52
CA THR A 1 -20.99 -15.28 10.35
C THR A 1 -19.84 -14.71 9.54
N TYR A 2 -19.54 -13.42 9.73
CA TYR A 2 -18.40 -12.76 9.11
C TYR A 2 -17.13 -13.17 9.86
N SER A 3 -16.59 -14.33 9.50
CA SER A 3 -15.37 -14.88 10.10
C SER A 3 -14.16 -14.04 9.70
N GLY A 4 -13.93 -12.96 10.45
CA GLY A 4 -12.65 -12.54 11.07
C GLY A 4 -11.34 -12.44 10.29
N CYS A 5 -11.23 -12.82 9.03
CA CYS A 5 -9.92 -13.05 8.39
C CYS A 5 -9.78 -12.40 7.00
N ARG A 6 -10.12 -11.12 6.85
CA ARG A 6 -9.88 -10.37 5.60
C ARG A 6 -9.38 -8.94 5.78
N GLY A 7 -8.78 -8.62 6.93
CA GLY A 7 -8.27 -7.27 7.23
C GLY A 7 -6.81 -7.03 6.77
N SER A 8 -6.15 -8.01 6.16
CA SER A 8 -4.71 -7.95 5.87
C SER A 8 -4.40 -8.29 4.42
N LEU A 9 -3.65 -7.43 3.73
CA LEU A 9 -3.13 -7.64 2.37
C LEU A 9 -1.81 -8.40 2.43
N ARG A 10 -1.63 -9.38 1.53
CA ARG A 10 -0.33 -10.04 1.33
C ARG A 10 0.46 -9.27 0.28
N LYS A 11 1.77 -9.51 0.21
CA LYS A 11 2.67 -8.92 -0.80
C LYS A 11 2.16 -9.03 -2.24
N VAL A 12 1.55 -10.17 -2.61
CA VAL A 12 0.96 -10.39 -3.95
C VAL A 12 -0.30 -9.55 -4.19
N ASP A 13 -1.10 -9.34 -3.16
CA ASP A 13 -2.33 -8.53 -3.22
C ASP A 13 -1.95 -7.05 -3.27
N LEU A 14 -0.97 -6.62 -2.47
CA LEU A 14 -0.40 -5.27 -2.50
C LEU A 14 0.14 -4.93 -3.90
N LYS A 15 0.90 -5.84 -4.52
CA LYS A 15 1.38 -5.66 -5.90
C LYS A 15 0.22 -5.42 -6.85
N THR A 16 -0.81 -6.25 -6.77
CA THR A 16 -1.97 -6.16 -7.66
C THR A 16 -2.72 -4.84 -7.44
N LEU A 17 -2.89 -4.43 -6.19
CA LEU A 17 -3.58 -3.20 -5.82
C LEU A 17 -2.83 -1.97 -6.34
N ILE A 18 -1.51 -1.91 -6.15
CA ILE A 18 -0.70 -0.80 -6.67
C ILE A 18 -0.75 -0.76 -8.20
N ASN A 19 -0.60 -1.93 -8.84
CA ASN A 19 -0.60 -2.03 -10.29
C ASN A 19 -1.99 -1.95 -10.94
N ARG A 20 -3.10 -1.97 -10.20
CA ARG A 20 -4.44 -1.77 -10.77
C ARG A 20 -5.04 -0.44 -10.35
N GLU A 21 -5.15 -0.25 -9.05
CA GLU A 21 -5.89 0.86 -8.45
C GLU A 21 -5.01 2.12 -8.38
N LEU A 22 -3.73 1.96 -8.00
CA LEU A 22 -2.80 3.07 -7.84
C LEU A 22 -1.91 3.34 -9.07
N ARG A 23 -2.15 2.70 -10.21
CA ARG A 23 -1.36 2.90 -11.45
C ARG A 23 -1.30 4.35 -11.94
N GLN A 24 -2.34 5.12 -11.61
CA GLN A 24 -2.46 6.55 -11.92
C GLN A 24 -1.77 7.46 -10.89
N PHE A 25 -1.33 6.90 -9.75
CA PHE A 25 -0.73 7.61 -8.63
C PHE A 25 0.75 7.24 -8.43
N VAL A 26 1.10 5.97 -8.67
CA VAL A 26 2.41 5.38 -8.47
C VAL A 26 2.80 4.70 -9.79
N GLN A 27 4.05 4.89 -10.25
CA GLN A 27 4.56 4.18 -11.42
C GLN A 27 4.46 2.66 -11.19
N GLU A 28 4.19 1.93 -12.27
CA GLU A 28 4.06 0.48 -12.25
C GLU A 28 5.26 -0.17 -11.54
N ILE A 29 5.03 -0.85 -10.42
CA ILE A 29 6.09 -1.58 -9.73
C ILE A 29 6.34 -2.89 -10.48
N ARG A 30 7.32 -2.85 -11.39
CA ARG A 30 7.80 -4.00 -12.14
C ARG A 30 8.83 -4.80 -11.35
N ASP A 31 9.64 -4.10 -10.57
CA ASP A 31 10.75 -4.69 -9.85
C ASP A 31 10.31 -5.29 -8.50
N PRO A 32 10.65 -6.57 -8.21
CA PRO A 32 10.30 -7.21 -6.95
C PRO A 32 10.99 -6.59 -5.74
N GLU A 33 12.17 -5.99 -5.89
CA GLU A 33 12.91 -5.33 -4.81
C GLU A 33 12.21 -4.04 -4.38
N THR A 34 11.71 -3.26 -5.34
CA THR A 34 10.90 -2.06 -5.05
C THR A 34 9.60 -2.43 -4.32
N LEU A 35 8.95 -3.53 -4.70
CA LEU A 35 7.78 -4.02 -3.98
C LEU A 35 8.14 -4.47 -2.56
N GLU A 36 9.30 -5.09 -2.36
CA GLU A 36 9.79 -5.49 -1.04
C GLU A 36 10.13 -4.32 -0.14
N GLN A 37 10.76 -3.28 -0.68
CA GLN A 37 11.03 -2.05 0.05
C GLN A 37 9.73 -1.39 0.48
N LEU A 38 8.79 -1.19 -0.46
CA LEU A 38 7.49 -0.62 -0.13
C LEU A 38 6.70 -1.46 0.86
N PHE A 39 6.74 -2.79 0.72
CA PHE A 39 6.10 -3.68 1.69
C PHE A 39 6.73 -3.52 3.08
N ARG A 40 8.07 -3.44 3.18
CA ARG A 40 8.77 -3.20 4.46
C ARG A 40 8.49 -1.82 5.05
N ASP A 41 8.33 -0.80 4.21
CA ASP A 41 7.99 0.55 4.66
C ASP A 41 6.55 0.65 5.21
N LEU A 42 5.66 -0.20 4.70
CA LEU A 42 4.26 -0.28 5.14
C LEU A 42 4.07 -1.24 6.33
N ASP A 43 4.79 -2.36 6.36
CA ASP A 43 4.78 -3.39 7.41
C ASP A 43 5.55 -2.89 8.64
N THR A 44 4.95 -1.92 9.33
CA THR A 44 5.53 -1.26 10.50
C THR A 44 5.53 -2.16 11.73
N ASN A 45 4.62 -3.13 11.78
CA ASN A 45 4.52 -4.07 12.88
C ASN A 45 5.42 -5.32 12.68
N GLY A 46 5.91 -5.55 11.46
CA GLY A 46 6.80 -6.66 11.10
C GLY A 46 6.10 -8.03 11.06
N ASP A 47 4.78 -8.06 10.90
CA ASP A 47 3.97 -9.29 10.89
C ASP A 47 3.90 -9.95 9.49
N LEU A 48 4.60 -9.35 8.52
CA LEU A 48 4.63 -9.78 7.11
C LEU A 48 3.26 -9.71 6.44
N ARG A 49 2.39 -8.83 6.93
CA ARG A 49 1.07 -8.52 6.38
C ARG A 49 0.88 -7.02 6.43
N ILE A 50 -0.01 -6.52 5.58
CA ILE A 50 -0.39 -5.10 5.60
C ILE A 50 -1.82 -5.04 6.12
N ASP A 51 -2.02 -4.58 7.34
CA ASP A 51 -3.36 -4.37 7.87
C ASP A 51 -4.02 -3.10 7.31
N PHE A 52 -5.27 -2.84 7.71
CA PHE A 52 -6.00 -1.66 7.26
C PHE A 52 -5.33 -0.33 7.65
N GLN A 53 -4.68 -0.28 8.80
CA GLN A 53 -4.00 0.91 9.29
C GLN A 53 -2.73 1.18 8.47
N GLU A 54 -1.95 0.15 8.18
CA GLU A 54 -0.76 0.22 7.32
C GLU A 54 -1.13 0.58 5.87
N TYR A 55 -2.24 0.02 5.37
CA TYR A 55 -2.81 0.41 4.09
C TYR A 55 -3.26 1.88 4.07
N ALA A 56 -3.87 2.38 5.14
CA ALA A 56 -4.26 3.79 5.24
C ALA A 56 -3.04 4.72 5.16
N THR A 57 -1.89 4.31 5.70
CA THR A 57 -0.62 5.03 5.55
C THR A 57 -0.18 5.11 4.10
N LEU A 58 -0.29 4.02 3.32
CA LEU A 58 -0.02 4.04 1.87
C LEU A 58 -0.90 5.07 1.15
N VAL A 59 -2.22 5.05 1.42
CA VAL A 59 -3.16 5.99 0.82
C VAL A 59 -2.82 7.43 1.21
N ALA A 60 -2.53 7.68 2.49
CA ALA A 60 -2.13 8.98 2.98
C ALA A 60 -0.84 9.49 2.32
N MET A 61 0.17 8.63 2.14
CA MET A 61 1.41 8.97 1.44
C MET A 61 1.15 9.30 -0.02
N VAL A 62 0.35 8.49 -0.72
CA VAL A 62 -0.01 8.72 -2.12
C VAL A 62 -0.83 9.99 -2.31
N THR A 63 -1.78 10.26 -1.41
CA THR A 63 -2.58 11.49 -1.40
C THR A 63 -1.70 12.71 -1.07
N SER A 64 -0.77 12.58 -0.14
CA SER A 64 0.18 13.64 0.23
C SER A 64 1.19 13.93 -0.88
N ALA A 65 1.65 12.90 -1.60
CA ALA A 65 2.54 13.04 -2.75
C ALA A 65 1.87 13.79 -3.93
N ARG A 66 0.55 13.68 -4.08
CA ARG A 66 -0.24 14.52 -5.00
C ARG A 66 -0.67 15.85 -4.38
N GLY A 67 -0.44 16.00 -3.08
CA GLY A 67 -1.00 17.00 -2.18
C GLY A 67 -0.14 18.23 -1.93
N THR A 68 0.93 18.49 -2.69
CA THR A 68 1.42 19.88 -2.90
C THR A 68 0.41 20.70 -3.74
N PHE A 69 -0.90 20.50 -3.53
CA PHE A 69 -1.97 21.23 -4.20
C PHE A 69 -3.16 21.56 -3.28
N LEU A 70 -3.26 21.08 -2.03
CA LEU A 70 -4.41 21.42 -1.17
C LEU A 70 -4.04 22.14 0.14
N VAL A 71 -3.10 23.08 0.08
CA VAL A 71 -3.13 24.29 0.93
C VAL A 71 -2.50 25.45 0.14
N GLN A 72 -3.36 26.29 -0.44
CA GLN A 72 -3.10 27.70 -0.71
C GLN A 72 -4.11 28.51 0.09
#